data_AF-A0A3C0B008-F1
#
_entry.id   AF-A0A3C0B008-F1
#
_cell.length_a   1.000
_cell.length_b   1.000
_cell.length_c   1.000
_cell.angle_alpha   90.00
_cell.angle_beta   90.00
_cell.angle_gamma   90.00
#
_symmetry.space_group_name_H-M   'P 1'
#
loop_
_entity.id
_entity.type
_entity.pdbx_description
1 polymer ?
#
loop_
_entity_poly.entity_id
_entity_poly.type
_entity_poly.pdbx_seq_one_letter_code
_entity_poly.pdbx_strand_id
1 'polypeptide(L)'
;MRKIILSVILITILVLAVFSIYLFPESTVLGAHVVELKLDTGDTAWMLTATGLVLLMTPGLGFFYGGMVGKKNVISTVLQSFIAMVIVTVLWVVVAFG
;
A
#
# COMPACT_ATOMS: atom_id res chain seq x y z
N MET A 1 -0.58 -22.07 19.16
CA MET A 1 0.80 -21.97 18.63
C MET A 1 0.86 -21.20 17.31
N ARG A 2 0.21 -21.62 16.21
CA ARG A 2 0.19 -20.86 14.93
C ARG A 2 -0.26 -19.40 15.04
N LYS A 3 -1.28 -19.11 15.85
CA LYS A 3 -1.82 -17.74 16.04
C LYS A 3 -0.83 -16.81 16.77
N ILE A 4 -0.05 -17.37 17.70
CA ILE A 4 0.96 -16.62 18.46
C ILE A 4 2.13 -16.27 17.55
N ILE A 5 2.59 -17.23 16.74
CA ILE A 5 3.67 -17.01 15.76
C ILE A 5 3.28 -15.93 14.74
N LEU A 6 2.05 -15.97 14.22
CA LEU A 6 1.54 -14.95 13.30
C LEU A 6 1.46 -13.56 13.95
N SER A 7 0.96 -13.45 15.18
CA SER A 7 0.95 -12.17 15.90
C SER A 7 2.34 -11.64 16.19
N VAL A 8 3.30 -12.49 16.55
CA VAL A 8 4.68 -12.06 16.79
C VAL A 8 5.32 -11.53 15.50
N ILE A 9 5.15 -12.22 14.37
CA ILE A 9 5.66 -11.76 13.07
C ILE A 9 5.06 -10.39 12.69
N LEU A 10 3.74 -10.24 12.83
CA LEU A 10 3.05 -8.97 12.57
C LEU A 10 3.54 -7.83 13.47
N ILE A 11 3.72 -8.10 14.76
CA ILE A 11 4.23 -7.12 15.72
C ILE A 11 5.68 -6.73 15.36
N THR A 12 6.52 -7.69 15.00
CA THR A 12 7.91 -7.41 14.58
C THR A 12 7.95 -6.56 13.31
N ILE A 13 7.13 -6.86 12.30
CA ILE A 13 7.03 -6.07 11.06
C ILE A 13 6.57 -4.64 11.37
N LEU A 14 5.56 -4.49 12.23
CA LEU A 14 5.05 -3.18 12.65
C LEU A 14 6.13 -2.35 13.37
N VAL A 15 6.86 -2.97 14.30
CA VAL A 15 7.94 -2.30 15.05
C VAL A 15 9.08 -1.88 14.12
N LEU A 16 9.48 -2.74 13.18
CA LEU A 16 10.52 -2.41 12.20
C LEU A 16 10.10 -1.27 11.26
N ALA A 17 8.85 -1.28 10.78
CA ALA A 17 8.31 -0.22 9.93
C ALA A 17 8.30 1.13 10.66
N VAL A 18 7.85 1.16 11.92
CA VAL A 18 7.83 2.37 12.74
C VAL A 18 9.25 2.83 13.10
N PHE A 19 10.16 1.90 13.40
CA PHE A 19 11.56 2.21 13.70
C PHE A 19 12.29 2.80 12.48
N SER A 20 11.94 2.38 11.26
CA SER A 20 12.48 2.94 10.02
C SER A 20 12.23 4.44 9.88
N ILE A 21 11.06 4.93 10.33
CA ILE A 21 10.69 6.35 10.30
C ILE A 21 11.64 7.19 11.16
N TYR A 22 12.08 6.64 12.30
CA TYR A 22 12.96 7.33 13.24
C TYR A 22 14.45 7.17 12.91
N LEU A 23 14.85 6.05 12.30
CA LEU A 23 16.26 5.75 12.01
C LEU A 23 16.73 6.32 10.67
N PHE A 24 15.83 6.42 9.70
CA PHE A 24 16.10 7.02 8.39
C PHE A 24 15.17 8.22 8.20
N PRO A 25 15.44 9.36 8.87
CA PRO A 25 14.76 10.59 8.50
C PRO A 25 15.08 10.81 7.02
N GLU A 26 14.05 10.90 6.18
CA GLU A 26 14.21 11.13 4.75
C GLU A 26 14.89 12.50 4.59
N SER A 27 16.22 12.49 4.51
CA SER A 27 16.97 13.66 4.13
C SER A 27 16.68 13.86 2.65
N THR A 28 15.82 14.82 2.34
CA THR A 28 15.68 15.39 1.00
C THR A 28 16.96 16.13 0.65
N VAL A 29 18.05 15.38 0.48
CA VAL A 29 19.22 15.84 -0.26
C VAL A 29 18.81 15.91 -1.72
N LEU A 30 18.15 17.02 -2.07
CA LEU A 30 18.20 17.55 -3.42
C LEU A 30 19.69 17.77 -3.70
N GLY A 31 20.30 16.79 -4.35
CA GLY A 31 21.70 16.84 -4.76
C GLY A 31 21.97 18.17 -5.47
N ALA A 32 23.24 18.58 -5.54
CA ALA A 32 23.68 19.89 -6.03
C ALA A 32 23.27 20.27 -7.49
N HIS A 33 22.37 19.52 -8.13
CA HIS A 33 21.54 19.98 -9.22
C HIS A 33 20.24 20.57 -8.67
N VAL A 34 20.07 21.89 -8.83
CA VAL A 34 18.76 22.55 -8.67
C VAL A 34 17.85 22.00 -9.77
N VAL A 35 17.22 20.85 -9.52
CA VAL A 35 16.06 20.41 -10.28
C VAL A 35 15.00 21.44 -9.94
N GLU A 36 14.84 22.43 -10.82
CA GLU A 36 13.66 23.29 -10.79
C GLU A 36 12.46 22.34 -10.69
N LEU A 37 11.60 22.53 -9.68
CA LEU A 37 10.38 21.75 -9.49
C LEU A 37 9.39 22.11 -10.61
N LYS A 38 9.77 21.75 -11.83
CA LYS A 38 8.99 21.93 -13.03
C LYS A 38 8.19 20.65 -13.17
N LEU A 39 6.96 20.71 -12.71
CA LEU A 39 5.98 19.65 -12.94
C LEU A 39 5.76 19.53 -14.44
N ASP A 40 6.33 18.50 -15.05
CA ASP A 40 6.04 18.16 -16.43
C ASP A 40 4.64 17.55 -16.50
N THR A 41 3.82 18.07 -17.41
CA THR A 41 2.43 17.64 -17.56
C THR A 41 2.34 16.22 -18.13
N GLY A 42 3.29 15.80 -18.98
CA GLY A 42 3.40 14.45 -19.51
C GLY A 42 3.76 13.45 -18.42
N ASP A 43 4.78 13.75 -17.62
CA ASP A 43 5.18 12.90 -16.48
C ASP A 43 4.06 12.79 -15.45
N THR A 44 3.38 13.89 -15.15
CA THR A 44 2.24 13.91 -14.22
C THR A 44 1.07 13.07 -14.76
N ALA A 45 0.73 13.22 -16.05
CA ALA A 45 -0.34 12.43 -16.67
C ALA A 45 -0.01 10.93 -16.67
N TRP A 46 1.26 10.59 -16.94
CA TRP A 46 1.71 9.21 -16.89
C TRP A 46 1.66 8.63 -15.48
N MET A 47 2.13 9.37 -14.47
CA MET A 47 2.08 8.97 -13.06
C MET A 47 0.63 8.71 -12.60
N LEU A 48 -0.30 9.62 -12.91
CA LEU A 48 -1.72 9.43 -12.57
C LEU A 48 -2.32 8.19 -13.25
N THR A 49 -1.96 7.97 -14.52
CA THR A 49 -2.39 6.78 -15.27
C THR A 49 -1.83 5.50 -14.64
N ALA A 50 -0.53 5.47 -14.34
CA ALA A 50 0.14 4.34 -13.71
C ALA A 50 -0.45 4.03 -12.33
N THR A 51 -0.70 5.06 -11.49
CA THR A 51 -1.36 4.88 -10.19
C THR A 51 -2.76 4.30 -10.34
N GLY A 52 -3.53 4.75 -11.34
CA GLY A 52 -4.84 4.17 -11.66
C GLY A 52 -4.76 2.69 -12.03
N LEU A 53 -3.78 2.28 -12.84
CA LEU A 53 -3.57 0.88 -13.21
C LEU A 53 -3.19 0.01 -12.00
N VAL A 54 -2.34 0.52 -11.10
CA VAL A 54 -1.99 -0.18 -9.85
C VAL A 54 -3.20 -0.31 -8.94
N LEU A 55 -4.04 0.72 -8.84
CA LEU A 55 -5.26 0.69 -8.02
C LEU A 55 -6.25 -0.38 -8.50
N LEU A 56 -6.28 -0.69 -9.80
CA LEU A 56 -7.08 -1.78 -10.36
C LEU A 56 -6.56 -3.19 -10.00
N MET A 57 -5.34 -3.34 -9.51
CA MET A 57 -4.81 -4.65 -9.09
C MET A 57 -5.51 -5.18 -7.85
N THR A 58 -5.81 -4.34 -6.86
CA THR A 58 -6.45 -4.75 -5.60
C THR A 58 -7.86 -5.34 -5.77
N PRO A 59 -8.79 -4.76 -6.58
CA PRO A 59 -10.06 -5.43 -6.89
C PRO A 59 -9.84 -6.65 -7.79
N GLY A 60 -8.83 -6.64 -8.67
CA GLY A 60 -8.40 -7.80 -9.45
C GLY A 60 -8.05 -9.00 -8.57
N LEU A 61 -7.30 -8.77 -7.49
CA LEU A 61 -7.03 -9.79 -6.47
C LEU A 61 -8.30 -10.25 -5.77
N GLY A 62 -9.22 -9.33 -5.45
CA GLY A 62 -10.52 -9.68 -4.86
C GLY A 62 -11.32 -10.66 -5.72
N PHE A 63 -11.39 -10.43 -7.03
CA PHE A 63 -12.04 -11.36 -7.96
C PHE A 63 -11.26 -12.66 -8.15
N PHE A 64 -9.93 -12.59 -8.24
CA PHE A 64 -9.08 -13.77 -8.38
C PHE A 64 -9.21 -14.70 -7.17
N TYR A 65 -9.07 -14.17 -5.95
CA TYR A 65 -9.25 -14.93 -4.72
C TYR A 65 -10.72 -15.30 -4.48
N GLY A 66 -11.66 -14.45 -4.87
CA GLY A 66 -13.09 -14.74 -4.89
C GLY A 66 -13.43 -15.95 -5.74
N GLY A 67 -12.80 -16.11 -6.91
CA GLY A 67 -13.01 -17.24 -7.82
C GLY A 67 -12.42 -18.57 -7.33
N MET A 68 -11.45 -18.54 -6.41
CA MET A 68 -10.83 -19.74 -5.83
C MET A 68 -11.52 -20.24 -4.55
N VAL A 69 -12.42 -19.46 -3.96
CA VAL A 69 -13.17 -19.87 -2.76
C VAL A 69 -14.53 -20.49 -3.11
N GLY A 70 -15.09 -21.28 -2.19
CA GLY A 70 -16.42 -21.86 -2.38
C GLY A 70 -17.52 -20.79 -2.54
N LYS A 71 -18.56 -21.09 -3.33
CA LYS A 71 -19.66 -20.17 -3.70
C LYS A 71 -20.25 -19.38 -2.53
N LYS A 72 -20.38 -20.00 -1.35
CA LYS A 72 -20.91 -19.37 -0.13
C LYS A 72 -20.01 -18.26 0.44
N ASN A 73 -18.72 -18.26 0.11
CA ASN A 73 -17.71 -17.36 0.67
C ASN A 73 -17.23 -16.28 -0.32
N VAL A 74 -17.61 -16.35 -1.60
CA VAL A 74 -17.13 -15.45 -2.66
C VAL A 74 -17.38 -13.98 -2.30
N ILE A 75 -18.60 -13.66 -1.86
CA ILE A 75 -19.00 -12.29 -1.48
C ILE A 75 -18.13 -11.80 -0.32
N SER A 76 -17.88 -12.65 0.68
CA SER A 76 -17.04 -12.29 1.83
C SER A 76 -15.60 -12.02 1.42
N THR A 77 -15.01 -12.83 0.55
CA THR A 77 -13.63 -12.65 0.10
C THR A 77 -13.46 -11.38 -0.72
N VAL A 78 -14.37 -11.13 -1.67
CA VAL A 78 -14.34 -9.90 -2.48
C VAL A 78 -14.51 -8.66 -1.59
N LEU A 79 -15.47 -8.68 -0.66
CA LEU A 79 -15.71 -7.55 0.26
C LEU A 79 -14.51 -7.29 1.18
N GLN A 80 -13.85 -8.33 1.67
CA GLN A 80 -12.62 -8.19 2.48
C GLN A 80 -11.51 -7.48 1.69
N SER A 81 -11.35 -7.77 0.39
CA SER A 81 -10.36 -7.07 -0.45
C SER A 81 -10.70 -5.58 -0.64
N PHE A 82 -11.97 -5.22 -0.80
CA PHE A 82 -12.40 -3.81 -0.88
C PHE A 82 -12.21 -3.07 0.45
N ILE A 83 -12.56 -3.69 1.57
CA ILE A 83 -12.35 -3.11 2.90
C ILE A 83 -10.85 -2.92 3.16
N ALA A 84 -10.02 -3.90 2.80
CA ALA A 84 -8.57 -3.80 2.93
C ALA A 84 -8.01 -2.63 2.11
N MET A 85 -8.50 -2.41 0.88
CA MET A 85 -8.11 -1.25 0.07
C MET A 85 -8.35 0.06 0.83
N VAL A 86 -9.55 0.27 1.38
CA VAL A 86 -9.89 1.50 2.13
C VAL A 86 -9.00 1.66 3.36
N ILE A 87 -8.84 0.60 4.16
CA ILE A 87 -8.04 0.64 5.38
C ILE A 87 -6.58 0.96 5.06
N VAL A 88 -5.99 0.30 4.06
CA VAL A 88 -4.59 0.51 3.68
C VAL A 88 -4.38 1.91 3.10
N THR A 89 -5.31 2.43 2.30
CA THR A 89 -5.23 3.82 1.80
C THR A 89 -5.22 4.83 2.94
N VAL A 90 -6.11 4.67 3.94
CA VAL A 90 -6.15 5.58 5.11
C VAL A 90 -4.87 5.44 5.93
N LEU A 91 -4.43 4.22 6.23
CA LEU A 91 -3.20 3.98 6.98
C LEU A 91 -1.97 4.55 6.27
N TRP A 92 -1.90 4.41 4.95
CA TRP A 92 -0.82 4.98 4.15
C TRP A 92 -0.76 6.50 4.34
N VAL A 93 -1.87 7.21 4.13
CA VAL A 93 -1.92 8.67 4.24
C VAL A 93 -1.64 9.16 5.67
N VAL A 94 -2.15 8.47 6.69
CA VAL A 94 -2.06 8.95 8.09
C VAL A 94 -0.74 8.58 8.77
N VAL A 95 -0.15 7.43 8.42
CA VAL A 95 0.97 6.85 9.18
C VAL A 95 2.25 6.71 8.36
N ALA A 96 2.15 6.39 7.07
CA ALA A 96 3.31 5.93 6.28
C ALA A 96 3.78 6.88 5.16
N PHE A 97 2.93 7.82 4.73
CA PHE A 97 3.25 8.78 3.66
C PHE A 97 4.16 9.93 4.13
N GLY A 98 4.25 10.14 5.44
CA GLY A 98 5.05 11.20 6.06
C GLY A 98 6.51 10.81 6.24
#